data_AF-A0A9N9D578-F1
#
_entry.id   AF-A0A9N9D578-F1
#
_cell.length_a   1.000
_cell.length_b   1.000
_cell.length_c   1.000
_cell.angle_alpha   90.00
_cell.angle_beta   90.00
_cell.angle_gamma   90.00
#
_symmetry.space_group_name_H-M   'P 1'
#
loop_
_entity.id
_entity.type
_entity.pdbx_description
1 polymer ?
#
loop_
_entity_poly.entity_id
_entity_poly.type
_entity_poly.pdbx_seq_one_letter_code
_entity_poly.pdbx_strand_id
1 'polypeptide(L)'
;MSQAALHNLRRLKYSSNVDMSDFISNFLSLCRSANVTNIEEQKSFLLGSLHDDNIRNILASKFRPVEEFDWVIKVFQGIIYEYPLHQIRCGSKITLKHCVTGQYLSHGEHKPIAPGSPYSTVFCNGSKPRENEIWIVASPSGENKNSGDPVHFNSVIGLCHEKSRTNLCAANELASRDVWASTGKDSNCNWAVRRHATESGYLNENNGVWAIGDIVILEHANNKLPLFTQSHIEFIDSHSNSNQEVLLDGDGFEENNKWYAEIVGQ
;
A
#
# COMPACT_ATOMS: atom_id res chain seq x y z
N MET A 1 7.50 -2.93 -44.10
CA MET A 1 6.85 -3.22 -42.81
C MET A 1 7.29 -4.60 -42.34
N SER A 2 7.99 -4.70 -41.22
CA SER A 2 8.44 -6.01 -40.69
C SER A 2 7.36 -6.62 -39.78
N GLN A 3 6.71 -7.70 -40.23
CA GLN A 3 5.75 -8.46 -39.40
C GLN A 3 6.42 -9.01 -38.13
N ALA A 4 7.70 -9.37 -38.21
CA ALA A 4 8.48 -9.82 -37.06
C ALA A 4 8.69 -8.70 -36.03
N ALA A 5 8.96 -7.47 -36.47
CA ALA A 5 9.11 -6.33 -35.56
C ALA A 5 7.80 -6.00 -34.83
N LEU A 6 6.67 -6.03 -35.54
CA LEU A 6 5.36 -5.80 -34.93
C LEU A 6 4.99 -6.90 -33.93
N HIS A 7 5.29 -8.17 -34.25
CA HIS A 7 5.11 -9.29 -33.32
C HIS A 7 5.98 -9.12 -32.06
N ASN A 8 7.23 -8.70 -32.21
CA ASN A 8 8.13 -8.46 -31.09
C ASN A 8 7.69 -7.26 -30.24
N LEU A 9 7.20 -6.18 -30.88
CA LEU A 9 6.67 -5.00 -30.18
C LEU A 9 5.49 -5.36 -29.27
N ARG A 10 4.56 -6.21 -29.74
CA ARG A 10 3.41 -6.70 -28.95
C ARG A 10 3.80 -7.56 -27.75
N ARG A 11 4.98 -8.19 -27.80
CA ARG A 11 5.49 -9.08 -26.76
C ARG A 11 6.55 -8.43 -25.89
N LEU A 12 6.99 -7.23 -26.23
CA LEU A 12 7.99 -6.50 -25.48
C LEU A 12 7.45 -6.24 -24.07
N LYS A 13 8.26 -6.53 -23.07
CA LYS A 13 7.93 -6.27 -21.66
C LYS A 13 9.04 -5.47 -21.02
N TYR A 14 8.63 -4.49 -20.22
CA TYR A 14 9.54 -3.78 -19.34
C TYR A 14 9.61 -4.49 -17.99
N SER A 15 10.82 -4.61 -17.46
CA SER A 15 11.09 -5.16 -16.13
C SER A 15 12.21 -4.36 -15.48
N SER A 16 12.16 -4.22 -14.15
CA SER A 16 13.07 -3.37 -13.38
C SER A 16 14.54 -3.83 -13.40
N ASN A 17 14.80 -5.06 -13.86
CA ASN A 17 16.14 -5.59 -14.07
C ASN A 17 16.76 -5.21 -15.43
N VAL A 18 15.99 -4.59 -16.33
CA VAL A 18 16.47 -4.11 -17.63
C VAL A 18 16.80 -2.63 -17.51
N ASP A 19 17.95 -2.22 -18.04
CA ASP A 19 18.28 -0.80 -18.13
C ASP A 19 17.21 -0.05 -18.91
N MET A 20 16.72 1.04 -18.34
CA MET A 20 15.62 1.81 -18.91
C MET A 20 15.97 2.36 -20.30
N SER A 21 17.21 2.77 -20.51
CA SER A 21 17.69 3.31 -21.79
C SER A 21 17.76 2.21 -22.86
N ASP A 22 18.18 1.01 -22.47
CA ASP A 22 18.19 -0.17 -23.36
C ASP A 22 16.77 -0.55 -23.77
N PHE A 23 15.83 -0.57 -22.82
CA PHE A 23 14.42 -0.83 -23.10
C PHE A 23 13.85 0.20 -24.08
N ILE A 24 14.03 1.49 -23.81
CA ILE A 24 13.52 2.58 -24.67
C ILE A 24 14.13 2.49 -26.07
N SER A 25 15.44 2.25 -26.16
CA SER A 25 16.15 2.11 -27.43
C SER A 25 15.60 0.95 -28.26
N ASN A 26 15.36 -0.20 -27.62
CA ASN A 26 14.76 -1.37 -28.25
C ASN A 26 13.31 -1.09 -28.70
N PHE A 27 12.49 -0.53 -27.82
CA PHE A 27 11.11 -0.15 -28.13
C PHE A 27 11.02 0.79 -29.35
N LEU A 28 11.83 1.86 -29.37
CA LEU A 28 11.87 2.82 -30.48
C LEU A 28 12.39 2.19 -31.78
N SER A 29 13.34 1.26 -31.69
CA SER A 29 13.84 0.50 -32.84
C SER A 29 12.76 -0.40 -33.44
N LEU A 30 11.99 -1.09 -32.59
CA LEU A 30 10.87 -1.93 -33.01
C LEU A 30 9.73 -1.10 -33.63
N CYS A 31 9.39 0.05 -33.07
CA CYS A 31 8.40 0.96 -33.65
C CYS A 31 8.81 1.40 -35.07
N ARG A 32 10.07 1.83 -35.26
CA ARG A 32 10.61 2.22 -36.57
C ARG A 32 10.57 1.05 -37.57
N SER A 33 11.00 -0.13 -37.15
CA SER A 33 11.04 -1.33 -38.00
C SER A 33 9.65 -1.86 -38.39
N ALA A 34 8.67 -1.69 -37.49
CA ALA A 34 7.27 -2.02 -37.73
C ALA A 34 6.51 -0.92 -38.47
N ASN A 35 7.11 0.25 -38.69
CA ASN A 35 6.48 1.44 -39.27
C ASN A 35 5.29 1.97 -38.44
N VAL A 36 5.40 1.88 -37.11
CA VAL A 36 4.42 2.43 -36.16
C VAL A 36 4.76 3.91 -35.92
N THR A 37 4.08 4.79 -36.64
CA THR A 37 4.30 6.25 -36.59
C THR A 37 3.19 7.01 -35.86
N ASN A 38 2.04 6.37 -35.65
CA ASN A 38 0.93 6.97 -34.92
C ASN A 38 1.24 7.00 -33.41
N ILE A 39 1.15 8.19 -32.80
CA ILE A 39 1.50 8.41 -31.39
C ILE A 39 0.58 7.63 -30.43
N GLU A 40 -0.72 7.55 -30.72
CA GLU A 40 -1.66 6.79 -29.88
C GLU A 40 -1.38 5.29 -29.95
N GLU A 41 -0.97 4.78 -31.12
CA GLU A 41 -0.54 3.40 -31.27
C GLU A 41 0.75 3.12 -30.48
N GLN A 42 1.73 4.04 -30.53
CA GLN A 42 2.95 3.94 -29.74
C GLN A 42 2.67 3.99 -28.23
N LYS A 43 1.79 4.88 -27.77
CA LYS A 43 1.33 4.94 -26.37
C LYS A 43 0.71 3.60 -25.95
N SER A 44 -0.16 3.03 -26.79
CA SER A 44 -0.80 1.75 -26.50
C SER A 44 0.21 0.61 -26.38
N PHE A 45 1.22 0.54 -27.26
CA PHE A 45 2.27 -0.48 -27.15
C PHE A 45 3.15 -0.28 -25.91
N LEU A 46 3.51 0.96 -25.59
CA LEU A 46 4.30 1.27 -24.39
C LEU A 46 3.54 0.87 -23.12
N LEU A 47 2.24 1.19 -23.03
CA LEU A 47 1.39 0.76 -21.91
C LEU A 47 1.25 -0.77 -21.84
N GLY A 48 1.09 -1.45 -22.99
CA GLY A 48 1.02 -2.90 -23.07
C GLY A 48 2.32 -3.62 -22.70
N SER A 49 3.45 -2.91 -22.69
CA SER A 49 4.74 -3.46 -22.25
C SER A 49 4.85 -3.56 -20.72
N LEU A 50 3.96 -2.91 -19.96
CA LEU A 50 3.99 -2.88 -18.51
C LEU A 50 3.16 -4.01 -17.91
N HIS A 51 3.69 -4.65 -16.87
CA HIS A 51 2.98 -5.68 -16.10
C HIS A 51 2.11 -5.10 -14.98
N ASP A 52 2.49 -3.96 -14.40
CA ASP A 52 1.80 -3.36 -13.27
C ASP A 52 0.66 -2.44 -13.75
N ASP A 53 -0.57 -2.80 -13.41
CA ASP A 53 -1.78 -2.09 -13.79
C ASP A 53 -1.86 -0.69 -13.19
N ASN A 54 -1.28 -0.45 -12.00
CA ASN A 54 -1.25 0.88 -11.39
C ASN A 54 -0.35 1.81 -12.17
N ILE A 55 0.89 1.38 -12.46
CA ILE A 55 1.82 2.16 -13.27
C ILE A 55 1.19 2.44 -14.64
N ARG A 56 0.56 1.41 -15.24
CA ARG A 56 -0.12 1.55 -16.53
C ARG A 56 -1.23 2.59 -16.49
N ASN A 57 -2.08 2.57 -15.46
CA ASN A 57 -3.18 3.53 -15.30
C ASN A 57 -2.69 4.96 -15.02
N ILE A 58 -1.67 5.12 -14.18
CA ILE A 58 -1.02 6.41 -13.92
C ILE A 58 -0.47 6.97 -15.24
N LEU A 59 0.33 6.18 -15.96
CA LEU A 59 0.90 6.60 -17.24
C LEU A 59 -0.18 6.92 -18.27
N ALA A 60 -1.20 6.07 -18.40
CA ALA A 60 -2.31 6.31 -19.32
C ALA A 60 -3.00 7.65 -19.03
N SER A 61 -3.20 8.01 -17.77
CA SER A 61 -3.77 9.31 -17.38
C SER A 61 -2.85 10.49 -17.77
N LYS A 62 -1.53 10.31 -17.60
CA LYS A 62 -0.52 11.34 -17.90
C LYS A 62 -0.19 11.46 -19.39
N PHE A 63 -0.47 10.42 -20.19
CA PHE A 63 -0.29 10.44 -21.64
C PHE A 63 -1.41 11.18 -22.38
N ARG A 64 -2.60 11.34 -21.77
CA ARG A 64 -3.75 12.04 -22.38
C ARG A 64 -3.43 13.45 -22.90
N PRO A 65 -2.74 14.34 -22.15
CA PRO A 65 -2.43 15.68 -22.63
C PRO A 65 -1.19 15.77 -23.55
N VAL A 66 -0.55 14.65 -23.90
CA VAL A 66 0.77 14.68 -24.57
C VAL A 66 0.61 14.42 -26.07
N GLU A 67 1.03 15.38 -26.89
CA GLU A 67 0.97 15.29 -28.37
C GLU A 67 2.31 14.93 -29.02
N GLU A 68 3.39 14.85 -28.25
CA GLU A 68 4.75 14.58 -28.72
C GLU A 68 5.32 13.34 -28.04
N PHE A 69 5.85 12.40 -28.81
CA PHE A 69 6.30 11.13 -28.25
C PHE A 69 7.54 11.25 -27.34
N ASP A 70 8.42 12.22 -27.58
CA ASP A 70 9.55 12.50 -26.68
C ASP A 70 9.09 12.86 -25.27
N TRP A 71 7.96 13.56 -25.14
CA TRP A 71 7.34 13.83 -23.84
C TRP A 71 6.71 12.58 -23.23
N VAL A 72 6.15 11.67 -24.03
CA VAL A 72 5.67 10.36 -23.56
C VAL A 72 6.81 9.58 -22.92
N ILE A 73 7.99 9.55 -23.56
CA ILE A 73 9.18 8.91 -23.01
C ILE A 73 9.63 9.59 -21.71
N LYS A 74 9.70 10.92 -21.65
CA LYS A 74 10.06 11.63 -20.41
C LYS A 74 9.11 11.32 -19.26
N VAL A 75 7.79 11.31 -19.52
CA VAL A 75 6.76 10.95 -18.53
C VAL A 75 6.94 9.49 -18.09
N PHE A 76 7.16 8.57 -19.04
CA PHE A 76 7.46 7.18 -18.75
C PHE A 76 8.69 7.04 -17.83
N GLN A 77 9.81 7.68 -18.18
CA GLN A 77 11.04 7.62 -17.40
C GLN A 77 10.84 8.18 -15.99
N GLY A 78 10.19 9.35 -15.86
CA GLY A 78 9.91 9.97 -14.58
C GLY A 78 9.05 9.06 -13.68
N ILE A 79 7.93 8.56 -14.18
CA ILE A 79 7.06 7.68 -13.40
C ILE A 79 7.75 6.38 -13.04
N ILE A 80 8.47 5.73 -13.96
CA ILE A 80 9.15 4.47 -13.66
C ILE A 80 10.28 4.67 -12.64
N TYR A 81 10.97 5.81 -12.67
CA TYR A 81 12.00 6.15 -11.69
C TYR A 81 11.40 6.48 -10.32
N GLU A 82 10.29 7.22 -10.29
CA GLU A 82 9.61 7.62 -9.05
C GLU A 82 8.81 6.48 -8.43
N TYR A 83 8.27 5.54 -9.23
CA TYR A 83 7.37 4.50 -8.73
C TYR A 83 7.99 3.65 -7.61
N PRO A 84 9.24 3.15 -7.71
CA PRO A 84 9.91 2.45 -6.61
C PRO A 84 10.02 3.25 -5.30
N LEU A 85 10.04 4.59 -5.37
CA LEU A 85 10.07 5.49 -4.20
C LEU A 85 8.70 5.59 -3.53
N HIS A 86 7.62 5.38 -4.28
CA HIS A 86 6.27 5.40 -3.74
C HIS A 86 5.85 4.04 -3.16
N GLN A 87 6.64 2.98 -3.36
CA GLN A 87 6.35 1.64 -2.84
C GLN A 87 6.60 1.58 -1.33
N ILE A 88 5.62 1.03 -0.60
CA ILE A 88 5.81 0.60 0.77
C ILE A 88 6.65 -0.67 0.76
N ARG A 89 7.72 -0.68 1.55
CA ARG A 89 8.70 -1.76 1.64
C ARG A 89 8.80 -2.27 3.07
N CYS A 90 9.29 -3.49 3.24
CA CYS A 90 9.73 -3.96 4.55
C CYS A 90 10.83 -3.01 5.06
N GLY A 91 10.64 -2.45 6.26
CA GLY A 91 11.47 -1.42 6.87
C GLY A 91 10.97 0.02 6.66
N SER A 92 9.99 0.26 5.77
CA SER A 92 9.41 1.59 5.60
C SER A 92 8.77 2.08 6.90
N LYS A 93 9.08 3.33 7.26
CA LYS A 93 8.37 4.08 8.30
C LYS A 93 7.15 4.74 7.67
N ILE A 94 5.98 4.41 8.18
CA ILE A 94 4.70 4.87 7.68
C ILE A 94 3.85 5.41 8.82
N THR A 95 2.89 6.27 8.48
CA THR A 95 1.72 6.50 9.31
C THR A 95 0.52 5.84 8.63
N LEU A 96 -0.44 5.39 9.41
CA LEU A 96 -1.68 4.81 8.91
C LEU A 96 -2.83 5.76 9.23
N LYS A 97 -3.41 6.38 8.21
CA LYS A 97 -4.51 7.32 8.37
C LYS A 97 -5.83 6.67 7.99
N HIS A 98 -6.80 6.78 8.88
CA HIS A 98 -8.15 6.35 8.63
C HIS A 98 -8.81 7.27 7.60
N CYS A 99 -9.39 6.70 6.54
CA CYS A 99 -9.89 7.46 5.39
C CYS A 99 -11.03 8.41 5.77
N VAL A 100 -11.97 7.98 6.61
CA VAL A 100 -13.18 8.77 6.94
C VAL A 100 -12.85 9.92 7.87
N THR A 101 -12.12 9.62 8.94
CA THR A 101 -11.95 10.55 10.06
C THR A 101 -10.69 11.39 9.90
N GLY A 102 -9.78 10.95 9.04
CA GLY A 102 -8.49 11.58 8.82
C GLY A 102 -7.55 11.48 10.03
N GLN A 103 -7.89 10.65 11.01
CA GLN A 103 -7.08 10.41 12.19
C GLN A 103 -6.06 9.29 11.95
N TYR A 104 -4.95 9.33 12.68
CA TYR A 104 -3.87 8.38 12.51
C TYR A 104 -3.91 7.30 13.58
N LEU A 105 -3.61 6.05 13.19
CA LEU A 105 -3.41 4.95 14.13
C LEU A 105 -2.22 5.27 15.04
N SER A 106 -2.48 5.31 16.34
CA SER A 106 -1.53 5.73 17.37
C SER A 106 -1.39 4.65 18.44
N HIS A 107 -0.16 4.43 18.88
CA HIS A 107 0.10 3.72 20.14
C HIS A 107 0.03 4.65 21.36
N GLY A 108 0.02 5.97 21.15
CA GLY A 108 0.02 6.96 22.22
C GLY A 108 1.18 6.77 23.21
N GLU A 109 0.94 7.19 24.45
CA GLU A 109 1.77 6.78 25.58
C GLU A 109 1.40 5.35 26.01
N HIS A 110 2.38 4.59 26.51
CA HIS A 110 2.15 3.23 26.99
C HIS A 110 1.08 3.24 28.11
N LYS A 111 -0.12 2.79 27.77
CA LYS A 111 -1.24 2.62 28.68
C LYS A 111 -1.67 1.15 28.67
N PRO A 112 -1.34 0.37 29.72
CA PRO A 112 -1.75 -1.02 29.81
C PRO A 112 -3.27 -1.16 29.73
N ILE A 113 -3.74 -2.20 29.04
CA ILE A 113 -5.19 -2.52 28.95
C ILE A 113 -5.77 -2.80 30.34
N ALA A 114 -4.98 -3.45 31.19
CA ALA A 114 -5.29 -3.69 32.59
C ALA A 114 -4.02 -3.51 33.44
N PRO A 115 -4.13 -3.22 34.75
CA PRO A 115 -2.98 -3.12 35.63
C PRO A 115 -2.07 -4.36 35.55
N GLY A 116 -0.79 -4.15 35.19
CA GLY A 116 0.19 -5.22 35.02
C GLY A 116 0.13 -5.97 33.68
N SER A 117 -0.77 -5.60 32.77
CA SER A 117 -0.84 -6.21 31.43
C SER A 117 0.40 -5.87 30.60
N PRO A 118 0.97 -6.84 29.87
CA PRO A 118 2.03 -6.57 28.89
C PRO A 118 1.48 -5.90 27.60
N TYR A 119 0.17 -5.76 27.49
CA TYR A 119 -0.52 -5.22 26.33
C TYR A 119 -0.96 -3.78 26.55
N SER A 120 -0.80 -2.96 25.52
CA SER A 120 -1.15 -1.54 25.54
C SER A 120 -2.31 -1.25 24.60
N THR A 121 -3.17 -0.31 24.99
CA THR A 121 -4.26 0.16 24.11
C THR A 121 -3.70 0.84 22.88
N VAL A 122 -4.35 0.64 21.73
CA VAL A 122 -4.13 1.42 20.50
C VAL A 122 -5.41 2.14 20.13
N PHE A 123 -5.30 3.29 19.49
CA PHE A 123 -6.44 4.13 19.13
C PHE A 123 -6.10 5.03 17.95
N CYS A 124 -7.09 5.62 17.31
CA CYS A 124 -6.89 6.68 16.33
C CYS A 124 -6.88 8.05 17.01
N ASN A 125 -5.92 8.91 16.68
CA ASN A 125 -5.85 10.26 17.22
C ASN A 125 -5.16 11.24 16.26
N GLY A 126 -5.48 12.52 16.45
CA GLY A 126 -4.80 13.66 15.84
C GLY A 126 -5.09 13.80 14.34
N SER A 127 -5.03 15.03 13.85
CA SER A 127 -5.14 15.33 12.41
C SER A 127 -3.78 15.46 11.71
N LYS A 128 -2.67 15.31 12.47
CA LYS A 128 -1.29 15.36 11.98
C LYS A 128 -0.45 14.29 12.68
N PRO A 129 0.40 13.55 11.95
CA PRO A 129 1.20 12.50 12.55
C PRO A 129 2.31 13.09 13.43
N ARG A 130 2.55 12.46 14.58
CA ARG A 130 3.70 12.69 15.47
C ARG A 130 4.40 11.36 15.69
N GLU A 131 5.36 11.32 16.62
CA GLU A 131 6.16 10.13 16.93
C GLU A 131 5.33 8.89 17.31
N ASN A 132 4.13 9.08 17.89
CA ASN A 132 3.29 7.98 18.36
C ASN A 132 2.42 7.34 17.26
N GLU A 133 2.41 7.96 16.07
CA GLU A 133 1.65 7.52 14.90
C GLU A 133 2.56 6.85 13.85
N ILE A 134 3.86 6.71 14.15
CA ILE A 134 4.84 6.12 13.23
C ILE A 134 4.97 4.62 13.48
N TRP A 135 4.70 3.85 12.43
CA TRP A 135 4.80 2.40 12.39
C TRP A 135 5.85 2.00 11.36
N ILE A 136 6.58 0.94 11.66
CA ILE A 136 7.54 0.31 10.77
C ILE A 136 6.87 -0.93 10.19
N VAL A 137 6.81 -0.98 8.87
CA VAL A 137 6.39 -2.19 8.15
C VAL A 137 7.45 -3.26 8.35
N ALA A 138 7.09 -4.35 9.02
CA ALA A 138 8.01 -5.42 9.36
C ALA A 138 7.63 -6.72 8.66
N SER A 139 8.57 -7.67 8.62
CA SER A 139 8.28 -9.06 8.25
C SER A 139 7.16 -9.62 9.13
N PRO A 140 6.36 -10.60 8.69
CA PRO A 140 5.41 -11.24 9.59
C PRO A 140 6.14 -12.06 10.66
N SER A 141 5.44 -12.44 11.72
CA SER A 141 5.94 -13.41 12.68
C SER A 141 6.17 -14.76 12.02
N GLY A 142 7.29 -15.40 12.34
CA GLY A 142 7.69 -16.69 11.78
C GLY A 142 8.43 -16.62 10.44
N GLU A 143 8.55 -15.43 9.82
CA GLU A 143 9.29 -15.24 8.58
C GLU A 143 10.33 -14.13 8.69
N ASN A 144 11.43 -14.27 7.94
CA ASN A 144 12.46 -13.26 7.78
C ASN A 144 12.43 -12.73 6.35
N LYS A 145 11.55 -11.75 6.07
CA LYS A 145 11.64 -10.95 4.84
C LYS A 145 12.80 -9.96 4.95
N ASN A 146 13.46 -9.67 3.83
CA ASN A 146 14.59 -8.74 3.83
C ASN A 146 14.08 -7.29 3.89
N SER A 147 14.82 -6.44 4.59
CA SER A 147 14.56 -5.00 4.55
C SER A 147 14.74 -4.49 3.12
N GLY A 148 13.81 -3.67 2.65
CA GLY A 148 13.78 -3.10 1.30
C GLY A 148 12.90 -3.85 0.30
N ASP A 149 12.44 -5.07 0.62
CA ASP A 149 11.54 -5.83 -0.24
C ASP A 149 10.18 -5.10 -0.35
N PRO A 150 9.65 -4.90 -1.57
CA PRO A 150 8.32 -4.32 -1.75
C PRO A 150 7.22 -5.16 -1.09
N VAL A 151 6.23 -4.50 -0.49
CA VAL A 151 5.07 -5.20 0.07
C VAL A 151 4.05 -5.43 -1.03
N HIS A 152 3.85 -6.69 -1.41
CA HIS A 152 2.80 -7.06 -2.35
C HIS A 152 1.43 -7.11 -1.66
N PHE A 153 0.37 -6.80 -2.42
CA PHE A 153 -0.98 -7.08 -1.94
C PHE A 153 -1.17 -8.57 -1.67
N ASN A 154 -2.05 -8.89 -0.71
CA ASN A 154 -2.29 -10.22 -0.18
C ASN A 154 -1.11 -10.84 0.56
N SER A 155 0.03 -10.14 0.68
CA SER A 155 1.12 -10.57 1.54
C SER A 155 0.84 -10.20 3.01
N VAL A 156 1.42 -11.01 3.90
CA VAL A 156 1.34 -10.78 5.34
C VAL A 156 2.53 -9.94 5.80
N ILE A 157 2.27 -8.96 6.64
CA ILE A 157 3.25 -8.07 7.27
C ILE A 157 3.05 -8.04 8.79
N GLY A 158 4.04 -7.53 9.51
CA GLY A 158 3.87 -7.00 10.85
C GLY A 158 3.90 -5.47 10.83
N LEU A 159 3.35 -4.83 11.86
CA LEU A 159 3.44 -3.39 12.08
C LEU A 159 4.06 -3.16 13.45
N CYS A 160 5.26 -2.57 13.47
CA CYS A 160 6.02 -2.32 14.70
C CYS A 160 6.05 -0.82 14.98
N HIS A 161 5.48 -0.39 16.11
CA HIS A 161 5.53 1.02 16.51
C HIS A 161 6.98 1.48 16.69
N GLU A 162 7.35 2.60 16.06
CA GLU A 162 8.75 3.02 15.97
C GLU A 162 9.36 3.29 17.36
N LYS A 163 8.63 4.02 18.21
CA LYS A 163 9.16 4.52 19.48
C LYS A 163 9.22 3.45 20.57
N SER A 164 8.14 2.69 20.75
CA SER A 164 8.06 1.66 21.81
C SER A 164 8.54 0.29 21.37
N ARG A 165 8.75 0.06 20.06
CA ARG A 165 9.10 -1.25 19.47
C ARG A 165 8.07 -2.35 19.72
N THR A 166 6.84 -1.98 20.06
CA THR A 166 5.73 -2.91 20.22
C THR A 166 5.04 -3.18 18.88
N ASN A 167 4.55 -4.39 18.66
CA ASN A 167 3.84 -4.79 17.46
C ASN A 167 2.34 -4.58 17.64
N LEU A 168 1.66 -4.15 16.57
CA LEU A 168 0.21 -4.15 16.50
C LEU A 168 -0.27 -5.61 16.40
N CYS A 169 -1.09 -6.04 17.34
CA CYS A 169 -1.62 -7.38 17.43
C CYS A 169 -3.12 -7.33 17.71
N ALA A 170 -3.81 -8.44 17.43
CA ALA A 170 -5.23 -8.54 17.68
C ALA A 170 -5.62 -9.94 18.16
N ALA A 171 -6.81 -10.08 18.72
CA ALA A 171 -7.27 -11.36 19.22
C ALA A 171 -7.43 -12.38 18.09
N ASN A 172 -6.98 -13.61 18.35
CA ASN A 172 -7.19 -14.72 17.43
C ASN A 172 -8.58 -15.36 17.58
N GLU A 173 -9.15 -15.28 18.78
CA GLU A 173 -10.46 -15.85 19.05
C GLU A 173 -11.54 -15.10 18.25
N LEU A 174 -12.34 -15.82 17.47
CA LEU A 174 -13.39 -15.25 16.62
C LEU A 174 -14.41 -14.39 17.39
N ALA A 175 -14.55 -14.62 18.69
CA ALA A 175 -15.46 -13.87 19.55
C ALA A 175 -14.85 -12.56 20.10
N SER A 176 -13.53 -12.41 20.09
CA SER A 176 -12.85 -11.19 20.55
C SER A 176 -12.51 -10.29 19.38
N ARG A 177 -12.68 -8.99 19.62
CA ARG A 177 -12.46 -7.92 18.64
C ARG A 177 -11.31 -7.01 19.05
N ASP A 178 -10.58 -7.39 20.09
CA ASP A 178 -9.59 -6.54 20.72
C ASP A 178 -8.35 -6.38 19.84
N VAL A 179 -7.84 -5.15 19.77
CA VAL A 179 -6.59 -4.79 19.12
C VAL A 179 -5.70 -4.09 20.15
N TRP A 180 -4.42 -4.43 20.17
CA TRP A 180 -3.47 -3.93 21.15
C TRP A 180 -2.06 -3.84 20.58
N ALA A 181 -1.17 -3.24 21.36
CA ALA A 181 0.26 -3.31 21.10
C ALA A 181 0.98 -4.19 22.13
N SER A 182 1.90 -5.02 21.66
CA SER A 182 2.67 -5.98 22.49
C SER A 182 4.16 -5.92 22.18
N THR A 183 5.01 -6.07 23.18
CA THR A 183 6.47 -6.23 22.96
C THR A 183 6.81 -7.55 22.27
N GLY A 184 5.98 -8.58 22.47
CA GLY A 184 6.08 -9.85 21.75
C GLY A 184 5.63 -9.73 20.30
N LYS A 185 6.17 -10.61 19.45
CA LYS A 185 5.73 -10.78 18.07
C LYS A 185 5.41 -12.25 17.83
N ASP A 186 4.13 -12.54 17.64
CA ASP A 186 3.62 -13.88 17.37
C ASP A 186 2.63 -13.82 16.19
N SER A 187 1.92 -14.91 15.92
CA SER A 187 0.94 -14.99 14.84
C SER A 187 -0.22 -13.99 14.99
N ASN A 188 -0.48 -13.45 16.17
CA ASN A 188 -1.54 -12.46 16.42
C ASN A 188 -1.16 -11.05 15.93
N CYS A 189 0.10 -10.85 15.58
CA CYS A 189 0.62 -9.57 15.08
C CYS A 189 0.79 -9.57 13.55
N ASN A 190 0.20 -10.57 12.88
CA ASN A 190 0.26 -10.74 11.44
C ASN A 190 -0.96 -10.12 10.77
N TRP A 191 -0.71 -9.24 9.79
CA TRP A 191 -1.74 -8.51 9.05
C TRP A 191 -1.57 -8.76 7.55
N ALA A 192 -2.62 -9.23 6.89
CA ALA A 192 -2.68 -9.29 5.44
C ALA A 192 -3.06 -7.91 4.89
N VAL A 193 -2.25 -7.39 3.96
CA VAL A 193 -2.54 -6.12 3.29
C VAL A 193 -3.41 -6.39 2.08
N ARG A 194 -4.68 -6.00 2.15
CA ARG A 194 -5.61 -6.09 1.03
C ARG A 194 -5.74 -4.73 0.35
N ARG A 195 -5.88 -4.75 -0.96
CA ARG A 195 -6.27 -3.56 -1.72
C ARG A 195 -7.77 -3.37 -1.57
N HIS A 196 -8.21 -2.17 -1.19
CA HIS A 196 -9.62 -1.83 -1.26
C HIS A 196 -10.01 -1.56 -2.72
N ALA A 197 -10.79 -2.46 -3.33
CA ALA A 197 -11.36 -2.28 -4.66
C ALA A 197 -12.88 -2.09 -4.56
N THR A 198 -13.44 -1.13 -5.29
CA THR A 198 -14.89 -0.86 -5.32
C THR A 198 -15.71 -1.91 -6.05
N GLU A 199 -15.06 -2.89 -6.70
CA GLU A 199 -15.71 -3.99 -7.42
C GLU A 199 -15.30 -5.34 -6.84
N SER A 200 -16.28 -6.16 -6.50
CA SER A 200 -16.16 -7.44 -5.77
C SER A 200 -15.34 -8.54 -6.47
N GLY A 201 -14.77 -8.27 -7.66
CA GLY A 201 -13.93 -9.20 -8.41
C GLY A 201 -12.41 -8.95 -8.29
N TYR A 202 -11.99 -7.76 -7.83
CA TYR A 202 -10.58 -7.36 -7.83
C TYR A 202 -9.80 -7.64 -6.53
N LEU A 203 -10.47 -8.08 -5.48
CA LEU A 203 -9.85 -8.33 -4.16
C LEU A 203 -8.82 -9.46 -4.18
N ASN A 204 -8.85 -10.31 -5.21
CA ASN A 204 -8.07 -11.54 -5.30
C ASN A 204 -6.98 -11.51 -6.37
N GLU A 205 -6.78 -10.40 -7.08
CA GLU A 205 -5.63 -10.32 -7.97
C GLU A 205 -4.38 -10.06 -7.14
N ASN A 206 -3.47 -11.04 -7.10
CA ASN A 206 -2.14 -10.95 -6.49
C ASN A 206 -1.21 -9.94 -7.21
N ASN A 207 -1.76 -9.09 -8.08
CA ASN A 207 -1.00 -8.20 -8.92
C ASN A 207 -0.80 -6.86 -8.21
N GLY A 208 0.46 -6.46 -8.10
CA GLY A 208 0.84 -5.13 -7.66
C GLY A 208 1.52 -5.09 -6.29
N VAL A 209 2.08 -3.91 -6.03
CA VAL A 209 2.79 -3.56 -4.80
C VAL A 209 1.99 -2.47 -4.11
N TRP A 210 1.92 -2.52 -2.78
CA TRP A 210 1.36 -1.45 -1.98
C TRP A 210 2.19 -0.17 -2.13
N ALA A 211 1.57 0.89 -2.63
CA ALA A 211 2.19 2.19 -2.80
C ALA A 211 1.46 3.29 -2.01
N ILE A 212 2.13 4.43 -1.81
CA ILE A 212 1.52 5.63 -1.24
C ILE A 212 0.30 6.01 -2.08
N GLY A 213 -0.80 6.34 -1.39
CA GLY A 213 -2.06 6.73 -2.02
C GLY A 213 -3.01 5.57 -2.30
N ASP A 214 -2.55 4.32 -2.19
CA ASP A 214 -3.46 3.18 -2.18
C ASP A 214 -4.31 3.18 -0.91
N ILE A 215 -5.61 2.90 -1.09
CA ILE A 215 -6.50 2.57 0.02
C ILE A 215 -6.39 1.07 0.29
N VAL A 216 -6.11 0.73 1.54
CA VAL A 216 -5.88 -0.64 1.98
C VAL A 216 -6.82 -1.02 3.11
N ILE A 217 -7.01 -2.33 3.24
CA ILE A 217 -7.64 -2.97 4.39
C ILE A 217 -6.56 -3.82 5.05
N LEU A 218 -6.40 -3.66 6.35
CA LEU A 218 -5.49 -4.48 7.15
C LEU A 218 -6.31 -5.60 7.78
N GLU A 219 -6.24 -6.79 7.21
CA GLU A 219 -6.98 -7.97 7.66
C GLU A 219 -6.10 -8.75 8.64
N HIS A 220 -6.60 -9.05 9.84
CA HIS A 220 -5.86 -9.89 10.78
C HIS A 220 -5.71 -11.30 10.20
N ALA A 221 -4.47 -11.79 10.12
CA ALA A 221 -4.14 -12.95 9.29
C ALA A 221 -4.83 -14.24 9.75
N ASN A 222 -5.16 -14.38 11.03
CA ASN A 222 -5.73 -15.63 11.56
C ASN A 222 -7.27 -15.64 11.50
N ASN A 223 -7.92 -14.63 12.08
CA ASN A 223 -9.40 -14.60 12.16
C ASN A 223 -10.08 -13.93 10.96
N LYS A 224 -9.30 -13.34 10.04
CA LYS A 224 -9.78 -12.72 8.79
C LYS A 224 -10.65 -11.48 8.98
N LEU A 225 -10.70 -10.92 10.18
CA LEU A 225 -11.43 -9.69 10.43
C LEU A 225 -10.55 -8.47 10.11
N PRO A 226 -11.13 -7.40 9.52
CA PRO A 226 -10.38 -6.20 9.20
C PRO A 226 -10.22 -5.27 10.40
N LEU A 227 -9.13 -4.51 10.39
CA LEU A 227 -8.92 -3.38 11.29
C LEU A 227 -9.99 -2.32 11.03
N PHE A 228 -10.71 -1.96 12.08
CA PHE A 228 -11.88 -1.10 12.04
C PHE A 228 -11.70 0.04 13.04
N THR A 229 -12.17 1.23 12.69
CA THR A 229 -12.31 2.31 13.66
C THR A 229 -13.77 2.55 13.97
N GLN A 230 -14.07 2.69 15.26
CA GLN A 230 -15.39 3.09 15.72
C GLN A 230 -15.30 4.49 16.33
N SER A 231 -16.08 5.42 15.78
CA SER A 231 -16.33 6.68 16.46
C SER A 231 -17.32 6.44 17.59
N HIS A 232 -16.96 6.75 18.84
CA HIS A 232 -17.95 6.92 19.90
C HIS A 232 -18.74 8.23 19.65
N ILE A 233 -19.72 8.22 18.75
CA ILE A 233 -20.72 9.30 18.64
C ILE A 233 -21.86 8.96 19.59
N GLU A 234 -21.64 8.99 20.90
CA GLU A 234 -22.78 8.98 21.83
C GLU A 234 -22.87 10.16 22.77
N PHE A 235 -21.78 10.83 23.16
CA PHE A 235 -21.92 12.11 23.89
C PHE A 235 -20.75 13.04 23.56
N ILE A 236 -20.99 13.99 22.65
CA ILE A 236 -20.12 15.15 22.47
C ILE A 236 -20.33 16.03 23.70
N ASP A 237 -19.48 15.85 24.72
CA ASP A 237 -19.05 17.00 25.49
C ASP A 237 -17.74 17.49 24.87
N SER A 238 -17.74 18.76 24.50
CA SER A 238 -16.77 19.42 23.62
C SER A 238 -15.34 19.53 24.18
N HIS A 239 -15.02 18.76 25.23
CA HIS A 239 -13.77 18.85 25.99
C HIS A 239 -13.17 17.49 26.41
N SER A 240 -13.68 16.34 25.93
CA SER A 240 -13.06 15.03 26.18
C SER A 240 -12.31 14.49 24.96
N ASN A 241 -11.05 14.08 25.17
CA ASN A 241 -10.08 13.62 24.17
C ASN A 241 -10.66 12.84 22.98
N SER A 242 -10.39 13.36 21.78
CA SER A 242 -10.84 12.94 20.45
C SER A 242 -10.32 11.58 19.95
N ASN A 243 -9.99 10.65 20.85
CA ASN A 243 -9.45 9.35 20.49
C ASN A 243 -10.58 8.44 19.98
N GLN A 244 -10.37 7.82 18.83
CA GLN A 244 -11.29 6.82 18.27
C GLN A 244 -10.80 5.42 18.59
N GLU A 245 -11.74 4.54 18.95
CA GLU A 245 -11.43 3.16 19.27
C GLU A 245 -11.03 2.41 18.00
N VAL A 246 -10.06 1.50 18.15
CA VAL A 246 -9.57 0.63 17.08
C VAL A 246 -9.81 -0.81 17.52
N LEU A 247 -10.50 -1.57 16.69
CA LEU A 247 -10.92 -2.95 16.98
C LEU A 247 -11.00 -3.76 15.67
N LEU A 248 -11.33 -5.04 15.76
CA LEU A 248 -11.61 -5.88 14.60
C LEU A 248 -13.11 -5.92 14.29
N ASP A 249 -13.52 -5.47 13.10
CA ASP A 249 -14.90 -5.58 12.64
C ASP A 249 -15.05 -5.30 11.14
N GLY A 250 -16.24 -5.55 10.63
CA GLY A 250 -16.66 -5.21 9.28
C GLY A 250 -16.33 -6.30 8.28
N ASP A 251 -16.79 -6.09 7.06
CA ASP A 251 -16.58 -7.00 5.93
C ASP A 251 -15.39 -6.58 5.04
N GLY A 252 -14.72 -5.48 5.37
CA GLY A 252 -13.61 -4.91 4.62
C GLY A 252 -14.04 -3.95 3.50
N PHE A 253 -15.32 -3.80 3.21
CA PHE A 253 -15.84 -2.85 2.23
C PHE A 253 -16.36 -1.56 2.86
N GLU A 254 -16.65 -1.61 4.15
CA GLU A 254 -17.13 -0.46 4.92
C GLU A 254 -16.09 0.66 4.99
N GLU A 255 -16.59 1.90 5.06
CA GLU A 255 -15.76 3.10 5.15
C GLU A 255 -14.82 3.07 6.36
N ASN A 256 -15.25 2.45 7.46
CA ASN A 256 -14.49 2.36 8.71
C ASN A 256 -13.32 1.35 8.67
N ASN A 257 -13.23 0.55 7.60
CA ASN A 257 -12.11 -0.37 7.35
C ASN A 257 -11.04 0.22 6.45
N LYS A 258 -11.21 1.45 5.95
CA LYS A 258 -10.36 2.03 4.91
C LYS A 258 -9.23 2.84 5.51
N TRP A 259 -8.01 2.48 5.12
CA TRP A 259 -6.78 3.11 5.58
C TRP A 259 -5.93 3.52 4.39
N TYR A 260 -5.13 4.56 4.54
CA TYR A 260 -4.05 4.84 3.60
C TYR A 260 -2.75 5.10 4.35
N ALA A 261 -1.62 4.73 3.74
CA ALA A 261 -0.31 4.95 4.31
C ALA A 261 0.36 6.22 3.76
N GLU A 262 1.06 6.94 4.63
CA GLU A 262 1.96 8.03 4.28
C GLU A 262 3.38 7.64 4.73
N ILE A 263 4.40 7.80 3.87
CA ILE A 263 5.80 7.53 4.26
C ILE A 263 6.33 8.70 5.10
N VAL A 264 7.04 8.39 6.17
CA VAL A 264 7.70 9.37 7.05
C VAL A 264 9.21 9.39 6.80
N GLY A 265 9.71 10.50 6.26
CA GLY A 265 11.14 10.74 6.04
C GLY A 265 11.77 9.78 5.02
N GLN A 266 11.86 10.22 3.76
CA GLN A 266 12.76 9.64 2.76
C GLN A 266 14.05 10.45 2.68
#